data_AF-G0MW92-F1
#
_entry.id   AF-G0MW92-F1
#
_cell.length_a   1.000
_cell.length_b   1.000
_cell.length_c   1.000
_cell.angle_alpha   90.00
_cell.angle_beta   90.00
_cell.angle_gamma   90.00
#
_symmetry.space_group_name_H-M   'P 1'
#
loop_
_entity.id
_entity.type
_entity.pdbx_description
1 polymer ?
#
loop_
_entity_poly.entity_id
_entity_poly.type
_entity_poly.pdbx_seq_one_letter_code
_entity_poly.pdbx_strand_id
1 'polypeptide(L)'
;MNDDSNFSSSKRKYLSSKLAANFQLGNHLFELVSIVGIARVLHRTPVFFIENAEYMKDLEETNETFPGVIDQFLIFNGRVPWNIEETVFHPRCCIYEDPRVLLHITDDHIHLSGTLYQSYKYFDGMRTEILGWLRKPKRQYFGLPVSDKTTHITCVHTRRGDFLAAGFQASDSHFIREAVKYIEKKASHSTFGWWLGYVSKYNKVYYMDMRVHYVGALSFGDINIHDYYPPNWTPLKFSTDNRTIVVGDN
;
A
#
# COMPACT_ATOMS: atom_id res chain seq x y z
N MET A 1 49.72 -23.92 11.99
CA MET A 1 48.33 -24.42 11.97
C MET A 1 47.46 -23.18 12.01
N ASN A 2 47.08 -22.69 10.84
CA ASN A 2 46.18 -21.56 10.72
C ASN A 2 44.77 -22.12 10.52
N ASP A 3 43.87 -21.62 11.37
CA ASP A 3 42.46 -21.92 11.42
C ASP A 3 41.78 -21.18 10.26
N ASP A 4 41.56 -21.89 9.15
CA ASP A 4 40.75 -21.39 8.04
C ASP A 4 39.27 -21.45 8.44
N SER A 5 38.85 -20.41 9.17
CA SER A 5 37.45 -20.16 9.49
C SER A 5 36.66 -19.96 8.19
N ASN A 6 35.85 -20.97 7.90
CA ASN A 6 34.87 -21.08 6.84
C ASN A 6 33.85 -19.92 6.87
N PHE A 7 34.19 -18.76 6.28
CA PHE A 7 33.22 -17.75 5.90
C PHE A 7 32.80 -18.00 4.46
N SER A 8 31.75 -18.81 4.29
CA SER A 8 30.95 -18.81 3.07
C SER A 8 30.40 -17.38 2.90
N SER A 9 31.04 -16.56 2.07
CA SER A 9 30.48 -15.28 1.66
C SER A 9 29.21 -15.57 0.88
N SER A 10 28.05 -15.49 1.53
CA SER A 10 26.77 -15.48 0.85
C SER A 10 26.83 -14.39 -0.22
N LYS A 11 26.82 -14.80 -1.49
CA LYS A 11 26.78 -13.87 -2.62
C LYS A 11 25.51 -13.06 -2.47
N ARG A 12 25.63 -11.74 -2.32
CA ARG A 12 24.47 -10.85 -2.13
C ARG A 12 23.53 -10.99 -3.32
N LYS A 13 22.25 -11.23 -3.02
CA LYS A 13 21.18 -11.35 -4.01
C LYS A 13 20.30 -10.11 -3.99
N TYR A 14 19.80 -9.72 -5.15
CA TYR A 14 19.08 -8.48 -5.38
C TYR A 14 17.68 -8.74 -5.95
N LEU A 15 16.76 -7.83 -5.65
CA LEU A 15 15.42 -7.77 -6.21
C LEU A 15 15.13 -6.34 -6.67
N SER A 16 14.76 -6.16 -7.93
CA SER A 16 14.11 -4.92 -8.39
C SER A 16 12.77 -5.24 -9.02
N SER A 17 11.99 -4.22 -9.33
CA SER A 17 10.72 -4.35 -10.03
C SER A 17 10.59 -3.22 -11.03
N LYS A 18 9.80 -3.43 -12.09
CA LYS A 18 9.16 -2.31 -12.77
C LYS A 18 8.35 -1.52 -11.76
N LEU A 19 8.37 -0.19 -11.90
CA LEU A 19 7.59 0.71 -11.07
C LEU A 19 6.53 1.41 -11.90
N ALA A 20 5.37 1.65 -11.30
CA ALA A 20 4.30 2.43 -11.87
C ALA A 20 4.61 3.93 -11.79
N ALA A 21 5.75 4.38 -12.34
CA ALA A 21 6.37 5.67 -12.03
C ALA A 21 5.55 6.93 -12.41
N ASN A 22 4.51 6.77 -13.22
CA ASN A 22 3.62 7.84 -13.65
C ASN A 22 2.35 7.98 -12.76
N PHE A 23 2.29 7.26 -11.64
CA PHE A 23 1.16 7.29 -10.72
C PHE A 23 1.37 8.34 -9.60
N GLN A 24 0.53 8.30 -8.57
CA GLN A 24 0.57 9.26 -7.45
C GLN A 24 1.27 8.63 -6.25
N LEU A 25 1.84 9.46 -5.37
CA LEU A 25 2.59 9.07 -4.16
C LEU A 25 2.02 7.85 -3.43
N GLY A 26 0.71 7.79 -3.19
CA GLY A 26 0.09 6.67 -2.48
C GLY A 26 0.32 5.30 -3.17
N ASN A 27 0.36 5.24 -4.50
CA ASN A 27 0.68 4.01 -5.22
C ASN A 27 2.16 3.65 -5.08
N HIS A 28 3.08 4.62 -5.20
CA HIS A 28 4.51 4.38 -5.05
C HIS A 28 4.87 3.90 -3.65
N LEU A 29 4.28 4.51 -2.61
CA LEU A 29 4.47 4.02 -1.25
C LEU A 29 4.05 2.54 -1.14
N PHE A 30 2.90 2.17 -1.74
CA PHE A 30 2.38 0.80 -1.76
C PHE A 30 3.36 -0.15 -2.42
N GLU A 31 3.75 0.21 -3.62
CA GLU A 31 4.65 -0.55 -4.47
C GLU A 31 5.99 -0.79 -3.77
N LEU A 32 6.62 0.26 -3.24
CA LEU A 32 7.93 0.17 -2.59
C LEU A 32 7.90 -0.64 -1.30
N VAL A 33 6.91 -0.43 -0.42
CA VAL A 33 6.80 -1.23 0.80
C VAL A 33 6.51 -2.70 0.48
N SER A 34 5.72 -2.97 -0.57
CA SER A 34 5.50 -4.34 -1.05
C SER A 34 6.78 -4.98 -1.56
N ILE A 35 7.59 -4.24 -2.34
CA ILE A 35 8.89 -4.73 -2.81
C ILE A 35 9.82 -5.05 -1.64
N VAL A 36 9.85 -4.23 -0.57
CA VAL A 36 10.61 -4.56 0.65
C VAL A 36 10.14 -5.88 1.27
N GLY A 37 8.83 -6.07 1.37
CA GLY A 37 8.24 -7.29 1.90
C GLY A 37 8.54 -8.55 1.05
N ILE A 38 8.37 -8.44 -0.28
CA ILE A 38 8.74 -9.47 -1.25
C ILE A 38 10.23 -9.81 -1.14
N ALA A 39 11.10 -8.80 -1.09
CA ALA A 39 12.54 -8.98 -0.96
C ALA A 39 12.92 -9.74 0.30
N ARG A 40 12.24 -9.48 1.43
CA ARG A 40 12.46 -10.21 2.69
C ARG A 40 12.10 -11.68 2.59
N VAL A 41 10.93 -12.01 2.01
CA VAL A 41 10.51 -13.40 1.79
C VAL A 41 11.51 -14.14 0.92
N LEU A 42 12.08 -13.46 -0.08
CA LEU A 42 13.04 -14.03 -1.01
C LEU A 42 14.50 -13.96 -0.54
N HIS A 43 14.76 -13.40 0.64
CA HIS A 43 16.11 -13.16 1.16
C HIS A 43 17.01 -12.37 0.20
N ARG A 44 16.47 -11.30 -0.38
CA ARG A 44 17.13 -10.41 -1.34
C ARG A 44 17.18 -8.98 -0.83
N THR A 45 18.16 -8.21 -1.30
CA THR A 45 18.25 -6.77 -1.08
C THR A 45 17.43 -6.05 -2.16
N PRO A 46 16.47 -5.18 -1.80
CA PRO A 46 15.69 -4.46 -2.79
C PRO A 46 16.52 -3.35 -3.45
N VAL A 47 16.29 -3.14 -4.74
CA VAL A 47 17.04 -2.23 -5.61
C VAL A 47 16.07 -1.33 -6.38
N PHE A 48 16.36 -0.03 -6.40
CA PHE A 48 15.62 0.99 -7.13
C PHE A 48 16.51 1.55 -8.24
N PHE A 49 16.03 1.48 -9.48
CA PHE A 49 16.70 2.06 -10.64
C PHE A 49 16.01 3.38 -11.02
N ILE A 50 16.75 4.48 -11.08
CA ILE A 50 16.24 5.77 -11.51
C ILE A 50 16.34 5.83 -13.04
N GLU A 51 15.32 5.30 -13.72
CA GLU A 51 15.34 5.13 -15.17
C GLU A 51 15.09 6.43 -15.95
N ASN A 52 14.30 7.34 -15.39
CA ASN A 52 13.93 8.61 -15.99
C ASN A 52 13.49 9.65 -14.91
N ALA A 53 12.99 10.81 -15.36
CA ALA A 53 12.57 11.89 -14.48
C ALA A 53 11.34 11.56 -13.61
N GLU A 54 10.46 10.65 -14.04
CA GLU A 54 9.30 10.20 -13.25
C GLU A 54 9.79 9.38 -12.04
N TYR A 55 10.70 8.43 -12.27
CA TYR A 55 11.32 7.65 -11.18
C TYR A 55 12.07 8.54 -10.18
N MET A 56 12.76 9.58 -10.68
CA MET A 56 13.45 10.53 -9.80
C MET A 56 12.47 11.32 -8.94
N LYS A 57 11.38 11.80 -9.54
CA LYS A 57 10.32 12.50 -8.83
C LYS A 57 9.69 11.60 -7.75
N ASP A 58 9.39 10.35 -8.06
CA ASP A 58 8.80 9.41 -7.09
C ASP A 58 9.72 9.15 -5.91
N LEU A 59 11.02 9.00 -6.19
CA LEU A 59 12.04 8.85 -5.17
C LEU A 59 12.09 10.08 -4.25
N GLU A 60 12.06 11.29 -4.82
CA GLU A 60 12.08 12.55 -4.07
C GLU A 60 10.83 12.74 -3.21
N GLU A 61 9.64 12.55 -3.77
CA GLU A 61 8.36 12.68 -3.03
C GLU A 61 8.24 11.62 -1.93
N THR A 62 8.69 10.39 -2.21
CA THR A 62 8.75 9.32 -1.21
C THR A 62 9.76 9.64 -0.12
N ASN A 63 10.95 10.16 -0.46
CA ASN A 63 11.95 10.50 0.53
C ASN A 63 11.53 11.69 1.41
N GLU A 64 10.73 12.62 0.89
CA GLU A 64 10.19 13.73 1.68
C GLU A 64 9.19 13.23 2.75
N THR A 65 8.33 12.29 2.38
CA THR A 65 7.19 11.85 3.22
C THR A 65 7.48 10.59 4.03
N PHE A 66 8.23 9.66 3.45
CA PHE A 66 8.46 8.31 3.95
C PHE A 66 9.94 7.85 3.76
N PRO A 67 10.94 8.62 4.22
CA PRO A 67 12.35 8.34 3.93
C PRO A 67 12.82 6.95 4.37
N GLY A 68 12.28 6.41 5.46
CA GLY A 68 12.71 5.11 5.96
C GLY A 68 12.39 3.95 5.01
N VAL A 69 11.42 4.10 4.09
CA VAL A 69 11.24 3.10 3.02
C VAL A 69 12.36 3.18 1.98
N ILE A 70 12.83 4.39 1.65
CA ILE A 70 13.95 4.58 0.71
C ILE A 70 15.25 4.01 1.28
N ASP A 71 15.46 4.15 2.59
CA ASP A 71 16.62 3.58 3.29
C ASP A 71 16.70 2.04 3.17
N GLN A 72 15.63 1.36 2.76
CA GLN A 72 15.64 -0.08 2.53
C GLN A 72 16.26 -0.46 1.18
N PHE A 73 16.36 0.47 0.23
CA PHE A 73 16.76 0.20 -1.15
C PHE A 73 18.21 0.59 -1.44
N LEU A 74 18.88 -0.19 -2.28
CA LEU A 74 20.03 0.29 -3.01
C LEU A 74 19.58 1.08 -4.23
N ILE A 75 20.03 2.33 -4.35
CA ILE A 75 19.62 3.24 -5.41
C ILE A 75 20.70 3.30 -6.50
N PHE A 76 20.31 3.10 -7.75
CA PHE A 76 21.18 3.22 -8.93
C PHE A 76 20.63 4.21 -9.94
N ASN A 77 21.50 5.02 -10.53
CA ASN A 77 21.15 5.89 -11.64
C ASN A 77 21.22 5.11 -12.96
N GLY A 78 20.18 5.20 -13.78
CA GLY A 78 20.10 4.55 -15.08
C GLY A 78 19.16 3.34 -15.10
N ARG A 79 19.14 2.67 -16.25
CA ARG A 79 18.25 1.53 -16.51
C ARG A 79 18.74 0.26 -15.85
N VAL A 80 17.82 -0.69 -15.70
CA VAL A 80 18.15 -2.08 -15.37
C VAL A 80 19.16 -2.61 -16.41
N PRO A 81 20.26 -3.27 -15.98
CA PRO A 81 21.21 -3.90 -16.88
C PRO A 81 20.52 -4.84 -17.89
N TRP A 82 20.90 -4.73 -19.16
CA TRP A 82 20.28 -5.45 -20.29
C TRP A 82 20.41 -6.98 -20.21
N ASN A 83 21.33 -7.49 -19.40
CA ASN A 83 21.54 -8.91 -19.18
C ASN A 83 20.64 -9.49 -18.06
N ILE A 84 19.79 -8.67 -17.45
CA ILE A 84 18.80 -9.09 -16.44
C ILE A 84 17.46 -9.15 -17.13
N GLU A 85 16.90 -10.35 -17.26
CA GLU A 85 15.58 -10.56 -17.84
C GLU A 85 14.47 -10.29 -16.80
N GLU A 86 13.29 -9.94 -17.31
CA GLU A 86 12.10 -9.78 -16.49
C GLU A 86 11.56 -11.14 -16.04
N THR A 87 11.38 -11.27 -14.73
CA THR A 87 10.66 -12.37 -14.10
C THR A 87 9.19 -12.00 -13.99
N VAL A 88 8.32 -12.79 -14.63
CA VAL A 88 6.88 -12.58 -14.55
C VAL A 88 6.40 -12.86 -13.13
N PHE A 89 5.81 -11.85 -12.51
CA PHE A 89 5.23 -11.92 -11.16
C PHE A 89 4.19 -10.81 -11.00
N HIS A 90 3.08 -11.10 -10.32
CA HIS A 90 1.96 -10.16 -10.16
C HIS A 90 1.51 -9.56 -11.50
N PRO A 91 1.08 -10.42 -12.47
CA PRO A 91 0.83 -9.99 -13.86
C PRO A 91 -0.40 -9.11 -14.02
N ARG A 92 -1.22 -8.98 -12.97
CA ARG A 92 -2.41 -8.15 -12.95
C ARG A 92 -2.51 -7.44 -11.61
N CYS A 93 -3.04 -6.22 -11.63
CA CYS A 93 -3.26 -5.45 -10.42
C CYS A 93 -4.17 -6.19 -9.44
N CYS A 94 -4.02 -5.81 -8.18
CA CYS A 94 -5.09 -5.87 -7.20
C CYS A 94 -5.40 -7.30 -6.72
N ILE A 95 -4.40 -8.18 -6.84
CA ILE A 95 -4.40 -9.54 -6.30
C ILE A 95 -3.18 -9.79 -5.44
N TYR A 96 -3.25 -10.83 -4.61
CA TYR A 96 -2.05 -11.33 -3.96
C TYR A 96 -1.47 -12.52 -4.73
N GLU A 97 -0.18 -12.46 -5.04
CA GLU A 97 0.60 -13.60 -5.48
C GLU A 97 1.67 -13.86 -4.42
N ASP A 98 1.79 -15.10 -3.94
CA ASP A 98 2.72 -15.44 -2.87
C ASP A 98 4.17 -15.38 -3.37
N PRO A 99 5.04 -14.49 -2.82
CA PRO A 99 6.43 -14.37 -3.28
C PRO A 99 7.21 -15.69 -3.24
N ARG A 100 6.80 -16.64 -2.39
CA ARG A 100 7.48 -17.94 -2.26
C ARG A 100 7.52 -18.75 -3.55
N VAL A 101 6.65 -18.45 -4.53
CA VAL A 101 6.71 -19.05 -5.86
C VAL A 101 8.06 -18.79 -6.56
N LEU A 102 8.77 -17.72 -6.20
CA LEU A 102 10.06 -17.34 -6.78
C LEU A 102 11.29 -17.88 -6.01
N LEU A 103 11.10 -18.61 -4.91
CA LEU A 103 12.22 -19.13 -4.08
C LEU A 103 13.15 -20.09 -4.84
N HIS A 104 12.64 -20.74 -5.88
CA HIS A 104 13.42 -21.65 -6.72
C HIS A 104 14.41 -20.92 -7.64
N ILE A 105 14.27 -19.60 -7.84
CA ILE A 105 15.12 -18.82 -8.74
C ILE A 105 16.47 -18.56 -8.07
N THR A 106 17.53 -19.14 -8.64
CA THR A 106 18.88 -19.08 -8.10
C THR A 106 19.64 -17.80 -8.46
N ASP A 107 19.20 -17.09 -9.50
CA ASP A 107 19.89 -15.91 -10.06
C ASP A 107 20.22 -14.87 -9.01
N ASP A 108 21.35 -14.18 -9.18
CA ASP A 108 21.79 -13.16 -8.24
C ASP A 108 20.86 -11.95 -8.24
N HIS A 109 20.19 -11.66 -9.36
CA HIS A 109 19.26 -10.54 -9.50
C HIS A 109 17.95 -11.02 -10.10
N ILE A 110 16.83 -10.71 -9.44
CA ILE A 110 15.48 -10.88 -10.00
C ILE A 110 14.93 -9.48 -10.30
N HIS A 111 14.45 -9.26 -11.51
CA HIS A 111 13.73 -8.04 -11.89
C HIS A 111 12.27 -8.39 -12.20
N LEU A 112 11.34 -7.98 -11.34
CA LEU A 112 9.92 -8.34 -11.44
C LEU A 112 9.20 -7.49 -12.50
N SER A 113 8.31 -8.12 -13.27
CA SER A 113 7.48 -7.45 -14.26
C SER A 113 6.27 -6.69 -13.68
N GLY A 114 5.85 -7.07 -12.46
CA GLY A 114 4.65 -6.54 -11.80
C GLY A 114 4.79 -5.09 -11.37
N THR A 115 3.65 -4.43 -11.18
CA THR A 115 3.58 -3.05 -10.68
C THR A 115 2.45 -2.89 -9.66
N LEU A 116 2.48 -1.79 -8.91
CA LEU A 116 1.53 -1.35 -7.86
C LEU A 116 1.46 -2.26 -6.62
N TYR A 117 1.47 -3.59 -6.79
CA TYR A 117 1.43 -4.60 -5.74
C TYR A 117 0.35 -4.36 -4.67
N GLN A 118 -0.87 -3.98 -5.07
CA GLN A 118 -1.94 -3.50 -4.15
C GLN A 118 -2.55 -4.58 -3.23
N SER A 119 -1.74 -5.18 -2.35
CA SER A 119 -2.14 -6.08 -1.28
C SER A 119 -1.28 -5.88 -0.02
N TYR A 120 -1.90 -5.73 1.17
CA TYR A 120 -1.14 -5.63 2.43
C TYR A 120 -0.31 -6.88 2.70
N LYS A 121 -0.69 -8.03 2.12
CA LYS A 121 -0.10 -9.33 2.41
C LYS A 121 1.39 -9.39 2.08
N TYR A 122 1.89 -8.53 1.19
CA TYR A 122 3.32 -8.44 0.92
C TYR A 122 4.12 -7.94 2.13
N PHE A 123 3.51 -7.13 2.99
CA PHE A 123 4.16 -6.50 4.13
C PHE A 123 3.34 -6.70 5.42
N ASP A 124 2.60 -7.79 5.49
CA ASP A 124 1.88 -8.17 6.69
C ASP A 124 2.86 -8.37 7.86
N GLY A 125 2.47 -7.91 9.04
CA GLY A 125 3.35 -7.87 10.21
C GLY A 125 4.42 -6.76 10.22
N MET A 126 4.62 -6.01 9.12
CA MET A 126 5.62 -4.92 9.08
C MET A 126 5.09 -3.57 9.59
N ARG A 127 3.84 -3.51 10.07
CA ARG A 127 3.16 -2.24 10.40
C ARG A 127 3.93 -1.35 11.39
N THR A 128 4.48 -1.93 12.47
CA THR A 128 5.23 -1.16 13.48
C THR A 128 6.48 -0.52 12.88
N GLU A 129 7.17 -1.25 12.01
CA GLU A 129 8.37 -0.78 11.34
C GLU A 129 8.04 0.29 10.29
N ILE A 130 7.00 0.04 9.48
CA ILE A 130 6.44 1.00 8.52
C ILE A 130 6.08 2.31 9.23
N LEU A 131 5.49 2.28 10.43
CA LEU A 131 5.24 3.50 11.20
C LEU A 131 6.54 4.23 11.60
N GLY A 132 7.61 3.50 11.88
CA GLY A 132 8.92 4.05 12.21
C GLY A 132 9.64 4.69 11.02
N TRP A 133 9.31 4.28 9.80
CA TRP A 133 9.88 4.87 8.59
C TRP A 133 9.27 6.24 8.23
N LEU A 134 8.10 6.58 8.81
CA LEU A 134 7.41 7.84 8.53
C LEU A 134 8.18 9.00 9.14
N ARG A 135 8.32 10.08 8.37
CA ARG A 135 8.97 11.30 8.86
C ARG A 135 7.92 12.33 9.25
N LYS A 136 8.15 13.02 10.37
CA LYS A 136 7.40 14.27 10.65
C LYS A 136 7.68 15.28 9.54
N PRO A 137 6.64 15.80 8.86
CA PRO A 137 6.84 16.78 7.80
C PRO A 137 7.72 17.94 8.29
N LYS A 138 8.77 18.28 7.52
CA LYS A 138 9.57 19.49 7.79
C LYS A 138 8.75 20.75 7.55
N ARG A 139 7.84 20.69 6.57
CA ARG A 139 6.94 21.77 6.21
C ARG A 139 5.93 21.99 7.33
N GLN A 140 5.90 23.20 7.86
CA GLN A 140 4.83 23.63 8.75
C GLN A 140 3.59 23.94 7.91
N TYR A 141 2.50 23.20 8.16
CA TYR A 141 1.21 23.46 7.54
C TYR A 141 0.43 24.41 8.45
N PHE A 142 0.45 25.70 8.12
CA PHE A 142 -0.28 26.72 8.86
C PHE A 142 -1.78 26.68 8.52
N GLY A 143 -2.63 26.99 9.49
CA GLY A 143 -4.08 27.11 9.29
C GLY A 143 -4.84 25.79 9.15
N LEU A 144 -4.17 24.64 9.27
CA LEU A 144 -4.87 23.37 9.44
C LEU A 144 -5.49 23.31 10.84
N PRO A 145 -6.75 22.88 10.96
CA PRO A 145 -7.38 22.77 12.25
C PRO A 145 -6.67 21.66 13.05
N VAL A 146 -6.46 21.87 14.35
CA VAL A 146 -5.78 20.93 15.25
C VAL A 146 -6.72 20.52 16.39
N SER A 147 -6.83 19.22 16.66
CA SER A 147 -7.64 18.74 17.79
C SER A 147 -7.01 19.22 19.11
N ASP A 148 -7.86 19.60 20.06
CA ASP A 148 -7.47 20.02 21.40
C ASP A 148 -8.28 19.25 22.46
N LYS A 149 -8.24 19.69 23.72
CA LYS A 149 -8.95 19.01 24.83
C LYS A 149 -10.48 19.08 24.72
N THR A 150 -10.99 20.02 23.92
CA THR A 150 -12.41 20.38 23.77
C THR A 150 -12.93 20.17 22.35
N THR A 151 -12.03 20.08 21.37
CA THR A 151 -12.35 20.00 19.94
C THR A 151 -11.68 18.77 19.34
N HIS A 152 -12.47 17.87 18.77
CA HIS A 152 -11.95 16.73 17.99
C HIS A 152 -12.24 16.94 16.51
N ILE A 153 -11.19 16.92 15.69
CA ILE A 153 -11.31 17.08 14.24
C ILE A 153 -11.37 15.72 13.58
N THR A 154 -12.39 15.53 12.75
CA THR A 154 -12.53 14.36 11.89
C THR A 154 -12.24 14.78 10.46
N CYS A 155 -11.11 14.30 9.91
CA CYS A 155 -10.78 14.48 8.50
C CYS A 155 -11.44 13.38 7.67
N VAL A 156 -12.15 13.74 6.61
CA VAL A 156 -12.82 12.79 5.71
C VAL A 156 -12.19 12.90 4.32
N HIS A 157 -11.65 11.79 3.81
CA HIS A 157 -11.11 11.72 2.46
C HIS A 157 -12.04 10.91 1.56
N THR A 158 -12.63 11.55 0.54
CA THR A 158 -13.55 10.91 -0.40
C THR A 158 -12.97 10.94 -1.81
N ARG A 159 -12.61 9.77 -2.34
CA ARG A 159 -12.17 9.64 -3.74
C ARG A 159 -13.40 9.59 -4.65
N ARG A 160 -13.48 10.49 -5.64
CA ARG A 160 -14.65 10.64 -6.52
C ARG A 160 -14.34 10.49 -8.01
N GLY A 161 -13.25 11.08 -8.49
CA GLY A 161 -13.03 11.32 -9.93
C GLY A 161 -12.87 10.05 -10.77
N ASP A 162 -11.71 9.42 -10.68
CA ASP A 162 -11.31 8.26 -11.49
C ASP A 162 -12.20 7.02 -11.29
N PHE A 163 -12.82 6.92 -10.12
CA PHE A 163 -13.70 5.83 -9.74
C PHE A 163 -15.01 5.83 -10.57
N LEU A 164 -15.55 7.00 -10.93
CA LEU A 164 -16.73 7.08 -11.79
C LEU A 164 -16.48 6.48 -13.18
N ALA A 165 -15.29 6.73 -13.74
CA ALA A 165 -14.91 6.19 -15.05
C ALA A 165 -14.73 4.66 -15.04
N ALA A 166 -14.32 4.09 -13.89
CA ALA A 166 -14.21 2.65 -13.69
C ALA A 166 -15.52 1.99 -13.20
N GLY A 167 -16.65 2.71 -13.22
CA GLY A 167 -17.96 2.18 -12.85
C GLY A 167 -18.22 2.08 -11.34
N PHE A 168 -17.39 2.70 -10.50
CA PHE A 168 -17.66 2.83 -9.08
C PHE A 168 -18.61 4.00 -8.82
N GLN A 169 -19.63 3.78 -7.99
CA GLN A 169 -20.36 4.90 -7.38
C GLN A 169 -19.45 5.59 -6.36
N ALA A 170 -19.06 6.82 -6.67
CA ALA A 170 -18.50 7.70 -5.67
C ALA A 170 -19.51 7.88 -4.53
N SER A 171 -19.05 7.82 -3.29
CA SER A 171 -19.89 8.13 -2.12
C SER A 171 -20.56 9.49 -2.31
N ASP A 172 -21.89 9.49 -2.37
CA ASP A 172 -22.65 10.74 -2.46
C ASP A 172 -22.63 11.50 -1.13
N SER A 173 -23.07 12.76 -1.16
CA SER A 173 -23.03 13.64 0.01
C SER A 173 -23.93 13.18 1.16
N HIS A 174 -25.02 12.46 0.86
CA HIS A 174 -25.90 11.89 1.89
C HIS A 174 -25.19 10.72 2.59
N PHE A 175 -24.60 9.79 1.83
CA PHE A 175 -23.81 8.70 2.42
C PHE A 175 -22.70 9.22 3.32
N ILE A 176 -21.90 10.18 2.83
CA ILE A 176 -20.77 10.71 3.58
C ILE A 176 -21.25 11.29 4.91
N ARG A 177 -22.37 12.03 4.91
CA ARG A 177 -22.93 12.61 6.14
C ARG A 177 -23.41 11.54 7.12
N GLU A 178 -24.14 10.54 6.65
CA GLU A 178 -24.66 9.47 7.52
C GLU A 178 -23.55 8.55 8.04
N ALA A 179 -22.55 8.25 7.20
CA ALA A 179 -21.36 7.51 7.62
C ALA A 179 -20.56 8.29 8.68
N VAL A 180 -20.36 9.60 8.50
CA VAL A 180 -19.68 10.45 9.49
C VAL A 180 -20.48 10.51 10.79
N LYS A 181 -21.80 10.68 10.76
CA LYS A 181 -22.66 10.64 11.96
C LYS A 181 -22.62 9.27 12.66
N TYR A 182 -22.62 8.19 11.88
CA TYR A 182 -22.51 6.83 12.41
C TYR A 182 -21.18 6.64 13.13
N ILE A 183 -20.08 7.02 12.46
CA ILE A 183 -18.72 7.01 13.01
C ILE A 183 -18.67 7.85 14.28
N GLU A 184 -19.07 9.13 14.24
CA GLU A 184 -19.13 10.01 15.41
C GLU A 184 -19.84 9.36 16.62
N LYS A 185 -20.94 8.64 16.39
CA LYS A 185 -21.71 7.93 17.44
C LYS A 185 -21.08 6.62 17.92
N LYS A 186 -20.33 5.90 17.08
CA LYS A 186 -19.88 4.51 17.33
C LYS A 186 -18.37 4.36 17.50
N ALA A 187 -17.58 5.21 16.86
CA ALA A 187 -16.13 5.24 16.94
C ALA A 187 -15.62 6.60 16.44
N SER A 188 -14.90 7.36 17.26
CA SER A 188 -14.34 8.68 16.92
C SER A 188 -13.23 8.67 15.84
N HIS A 189 -13.19 7.67 14.94
CA HIS A 189 -12.07 7.39 14.02
C HIS A 189 -12.56 7.11 12.59
N SER A 190 -11.93 7.82 11.63
CA SER A 190 -12.41 8.17 10.29
C SER A 190 -12.29 7.07 9.20
N THR A 191 -12.95 7.30 8.06
CA THR A 191 -12.78 6.57 6.78
C THR A 191 -11.58 7.12 6.00
N PHE A 192 -10.64 6.26 5.60
CA PHE A 192 -9.38 6.72 5.02
C PHE A 192 -9.02 6.02 3.71
N GLY A 193 -8.22 6.70 2.88
CA GLY A 193 -7.45 6.03 1.84
C GLY A 193 -6.52 4.99 2.46
N TRP A 194 -6.23 3.93 1.71
CA TRP A 194 -5.59 2.72 2.21
C TRP A 194 -4.39 2.97 3.13
N TRP A 195 -3.45 3.82 2.71
CA TRP A 195 -2.26 4.17 3.49
C TRP A 195 -2.56 4.81 4.82
N LEU A 196 -3.42 5.83 4.82
CA LEU A 196 -3.83 6.52 6.04
C LEU A 196 -4.55 5.58 7.00
N GLY A 197 -5.30 4.60 6.48
CA GLY A 197 -5.88 3.52 7.28
C GLY A 197 -4.81 2.63 7.92
N TYR A 198 -3.89 2.09 7.12
CA TYR A 198 -2.87 1.14 7.56
C TYR A 198 -1.93 1.74 8.62
N VAL A 199 -1.53 3.00 8.44
CA VAL A 199 -0.66 3.73 9.38
C VAL A 199 -1.42 4.51 10.47
N SER A 200 -2.76 4.37 10.55
CA SER A 200 -3.54 5.07 11.59
C SER A 200 -3.14 4.60 12.99
N LYS A 201 -2.91 5.53 13.94
CA LYS A 201 -2.35 5.26 15.27
C LYS A 201 -3.06 4.14 16.07
N TYR A 202 -4.35 3.90 15.82
CA TYR A 202 -5.17 2.90 16.52
C TYR A 202 -5.65 1.74 15.65
N ASN A 203 -5.36 1.76 14.34
CA ASN A 203 -5.76 0.71 13.39
C ASN A 203 -7.26 0.36 13.43
N LYS A 204 -8.10 1.34 13.79
CA LYS A 204 -9.57 1.26 13.71
C LYS A 204 -9.99 1.95 12.42
N VAL A 205 -10.22 1.17 11.39
CA VAL A 205 -10.49 1.66 10.04
C VAL A 205 -11.84 1.15 9.59
N TYR A 206 -12.70 2.07 9.15
CA TYR A 206 -13.97 1.76 8.53
C TYR A 206 -13.87 2.01 7.03
N TYR A 207 -14.41 1.11 6.23
CA TYR A 207 -14.42 1.24 4.77
C TYR A 207 -15.76 0.84 4.19
N MET A 208 -16.16 1.44 3.06
CA MET A 208 -17.33 0.98 2.32
C MET A 208 -17.02 -0.39 1.72
N ASP A 209 -17.84 -1.38 2.04
CA ASP A 209 -17.70 -2.71 1.47
C ASP A 209 -17.93 -2.65 -0.04
N MET A 210 -16.88 -2.99 -0.78
CA MET A 210 -16.93 -3.00 -2.24
C MET A 210 -18.03 -3.91 -2.77
N ARG A 211 -18.40 -4.98 -2.06
CA ARG A 211 -19.46 -5.91 -2.48
C ARG A 211 -20.85 -5.27 -2.61
N VAL A 212 -21.08 -4.11 -1.99
CA VAL A 212 -22.40 -3.47 -1.92
C VAL A 212 -22.79 -2.78 -3.25
N HIS A 213 -21.81 -2.36 -4.06
CA HIS A 213 -22.06 -1.63 -5.31
C HIS A 213 -21.21 -2.10 -6.50
N TYR A 214 -20.47 -3.21 -6.36
CA TYR A 214 -19.48 -3.64 -7.35
C TYR A 214 -19.97 -4.86 -8.12
N VAL A 215 -20.59 -4.61 -9.27
CA VAL A 215 -21.27 -5.65 -10.07
C VAL A 215 -20.34 -6.30 -11.12
N GLY A 216 -19.17 -5.74 -11.39
CA GLY A 216 -18.23 -6.24 -12.41
C GLY A 216 -17.19 -7.22 -11.85
N ALA A 217 -16.02 -6.71 -11.42
CA ALA A 217 -14.85 -7.56 -11.20
C ALA A 217 -14.90 -8.49 -9.96
N LEU A 218 -15.79 -8.24 -8.98
CA LEU A 218 -16.09 -9.24 -7.92
C LEU A 218 -16.95 -10.38 -8.48
N SER A 219 -17.92 -10.07 -9.34
CA SER A 219 -18.83 -11.05 -9.94
C SER A 219 -18.11 -12.00 -10.92
N PHE A 220 -17.04 -11.54 -11.56
CA PHE A 220 -16.19 -12.36 -12.42
C PHE A 220 -15.10 -13.14 -11.66
N GLY A 221 -15.00 -12.97 -10.33
CA GLY A 221 -14.00 -13.66 -9.51
C GLY A 221 -12.58 -13.10 -9.65
N ASP A 222 -12.42 -11.94 -10.29
CA ASP A 222 -11.12 -11.36 -10.59
C ASP A 222 -10.47 -10.72 -9.37
N ILE A 223 -11.24 -10.35 -8.33
CA ILE A 223 -10.72 -9.68 -7.13
C ILE A 223 -11.11 -10.46 -5.87
N ASN A 224 -10.13 -10.71 -5.01
CA ASN A 224 -10.36 -11.20 -3.65
C ASN A 224 -10.26 -10.02 -2.66
N ILE A 225 -11.38 -9.66 -2.04
CA ILE A 225 -11.43 -8.55 -1.06
C ILE A 225 -10.46 -8.73 0.12
N HIS A 226 -10.14 -9.97 0.47
CA HIS A 226 -9.21 -10.32 1.54
C HIS A 226 -7.74 -10.09 1.17
N ASP A 227 -7.43 -9.90 -0.12
CA ASP A 227 -6.11 -9.46 -0.57
C ASP A 227 -5.96 -7.94 -0.41
N TYR A 228 -7.06 -7.21 -0.51
CA TYR A 228 -7.06 -5.75 -0.52
C TYR A 228 -7.20 -5.13 0.87
N TYR A 229 -8.11 -5.62 1.72
CA TYR A 229 -8.36 -5.07 3.06
C TYR A 229 -7.88 -6.00 4.18
N PRO A 230 -7.14 -5.48 5.19
CA PRO A 230 -6.80 -6.22 6.39
C PRO A 230 -8.04 -6.74 7.14
N PRO A 231 -8.00 -7.94 7.73
CA PRO A 231 -9.17 -8.57 8.37
C PRO A 231 -9.65 -7.83 9.62
N ASN A 232 -8.80 -7.01 10.23
CA ASN A 232 -9.16 -6.20 11.40
C ASN A 232 -9.86 -4.89 11.03
N TRP A 233 -10.00 -4.56 9.75
CA TRP A 233 -10.75 -3.39 9.29
C TRP A 233 -12.24 -3.71 9.23
N THR A 234 -13.08 -2.69 9.47
CA THR A 234 -14.52 -2.86 9.60
C THR A 234 -15.24 -2.42 8.32
N PRO A 235 -15.81 -3.35 7.54
CA PRO A 235 -16.65 -3.03 6.38
C PRO A 235 -17.99 -2.41 6.79
N LEU A 236 -18.43 -1.41 6.04
CA LEU A 236 -19.72 -0.74 6.14
C LEU A 236 -20.58 -0.99 4.89
N LYS A 237 -21.90 -1.05 5.03
CA LYS A 237 -22.87 -1.12 3.92
C LYS A 237 -24.11 -0.28 4.20
N PHE A 238 -24.94 -0.10 3.18
CA PHE A 238 -26.33 0.37 3.36
C PHE A 238 -27.24 -0.79 3.79
N SER A 239 -28.09 -0.54 4.78
CA SER A 239 -29.27 -1.35 5.06
C SER A 239 -30.41 -1.00 4.08
N THR A 240 -31.47 -1.80 4.09
CA THR A 240 -32.65 -1.62 3.22
C THR A 240 -33.38 -0.31 3.43
N ASP A 241 -33.21 0.34 4.58
CA ASP A 241 -33.75 1.65 4.93
C ASP A 241 -32.73 2.79 4.77
N ASN A 242 -31.69 2.58 3.96
CA ASN A 242 -30.62 3.54 3.64
C ASN A 242 -29.78 4.01 4.83
N ARG A 243 -29.79 3.30 5.96
CA ARG A 243 -28.85 3.57 7.06
C ARG A 243 -27.50 2.92 6.79
N THR A 244 -26.43 3.52 7.31
CA THR A 244 -25.09 2.89 7.31
C THR A 244 -25.00 1.89 8.46
N ILE A 245 -24.62 0.65 8.17
CA ILE A 245 -24.44 -0.45 9.13
C ILE A 245 -23.13 -1.20 8.89
N VAL A 246 -22.63 -1.94 9.88
CA VAL A 246 -21.47 -2.83 9.71
C VAL A 246 -21.91 -4.07 8.92
N VAL A 247 -21.05 -4.58 8.05
CA VAL A 247 -21.34 -5.82 7.33
C VAL A 247 -21.25 -7.00 8.29
N GLY A 248 -22.36 -7.70 8.46
CA GLY A 248 -22.50 -8.80 9.41
C GLY A 248 -23.41 -8.48 10.60
N ASP A 249 -23.69 -7.19 10.84
CA ASP A 249 -24.75 -6.78 11.75
C ASP A 249 -26.10 -6.96 11.03
N ASN A 250 -26.90 -7.94 11.48
CA ASN A 250 -28.32 -8.06 11.18
C ASN A 250 -29.11 -7.85 12.47
#